data_AF-A0A365K3U4-F1
#
_entry.id   AF-A0A365K3U4-F1
#
_cell.length_a   1.000
_cell.length_b   1.000
_cell.length_c   1.000
_cell.angle_alpha   90.00
_cell.angle_beta   90.00
_cell.angle_gamma   90.00
#
_symmetry.space_group_name_H-M   'P 1'
#
loop_
_entity.id
_entity.type
_entity.pdbx_description
1 polymer ?
#
loop_
_entity_poly.entity_id
_entity_poly.type
_entity_poly.pdbx_seq_one_letter_code
_entity_poly.pdbx_strand_id
1 'polypeptide(L)'
;MIIIAAALAGGPLLVQPVLLGAGYAIGFVLILALPFVNRKLAYGKNSKFQDRFENIAIFLNIALCTACGLIVGFSDLRVFWLSLFIAVGIHFVLFYFSQGSWMVVLAILTIGNGVLGLLLVDVPFLVFAIIDGGLKMAIGIKLLLQKHPSFKATKQISA
;
A
#
# COMPACT_ATOMS: atom_id res chain seq x y z
N MET A 1 4.69 4.40 -6.24
CA MET A 1 5.76 5.18 -6.91
C MET A 1 7.08 5.07 -6.19
N ILE A 2 7.15 5.41 -4.91
CA ILE A 2 8.44 5.41 -4.20
C ILE A 2 9.14 4.04 -4.21
N ILE A 3 8.42 2.92 -4.16
CA ILE A 3 9.02 1.58 -4.24
C ILE A 3 9.75 1.34 -5.58
N ILE A 4 9.25 1.89 -6.69
CA ILE A 4 9.89 1.76 -8.01
C ILE A 4 11.17 2.58 -8.02
N ALA A 5 11.09 3.84 -7.58
CA ALA A 5 12.27 4.71 -7.49
C ALA A 5 13.34 4.12 -6.55
N ALA A 6 12.91 3.61 -5.39
CA ALA A 6 13.78 2.96 -4.42
C ALA A 6 14.38 1.66 -4.96
N ALA A 7 13.64 0.87 -5.75
CA ALA A 7 14.19 -0.32 -6.38
C ALA A 7 15.21 0.01 -7.48
N LEU A 8 14.93 1.01 -8.32
CA LEU A 8 15.86 1.48 -9.35
C LEU A 8 17.16 2.03 -8.75
N ALA A 9 17.07 2.73 -7.61
CA ALA A 9 18.22 3.26 -6.89
C ALA A 9 18.85 2.27 -5.89
N GLY A 10 18.32 1.04 -5.78
CA GLY A 10 18.63 0.11 -4.69
C GLY A 10 20.00 -0.56 -4.80
N GLY A 11 20.48 -0.82 -6.02
CA GLY A 11 21.76 -1.50 -6.25
C GLY A 11 21.88 -2.80 -5.44
N PRO A 12 22.95 -3.00 -4.65
CA PRO A 12 23.12 -4.18 -3.80
C PRO A 12 22.03 -4.36 -2.73
N LEU A 13 21.38 -3.28 -2.31
CA LEU A 13 20.30 -3.34 -1.32
C LEU A 13 18.96 -3.79 -1.92
N LEU A 14 18.87 -3.91 -3.25
CA LEU A 14 17.67 -4.14 -4.06
C LEU A 14 16.60 -3.05 -3.96
N VAL A 15 16.42 -2.42 -2.81
CA VAL A 15 15.58 -1.26 -2.55
C VAL A 15 16.35 -0.31 -1.65
N GLN A 16 16.44 0.96 -2.02
CA GLN A 16 17.11 1.98 -1.21
C GLN A 16 16.21 2.36 0.00
N PRO A 17 16.59 2.02 1.26
CA PRO A 17 15.72 2.19 2.43
C PRO A 17 15.45 3.65 2.82
N VAL A 18 16.45 4.53 2.70
CA VAL A 18 16.33 5.97 2.95
C VAL A 18 15.36 6.60 1.96
N LEU A 19 15.43 6.25 0.67
CA LEU A 19 14.51 6.75 -0.34
C LEU A 19 13.08 6.27 -0.08
N LEU A 20 12.92 4.98 0.22
CA LEU A 20 11.62 4.39 0.59
C LEU A 20 11.02 5.07 1.83
N GLY A 21 11.81 5.22 2.89
CA GLY A 21 11.40 5.83 4.16
C GLY A 21 11.09 7.31 4.01
N ALA A 22 11.95 8.08 3.32
CA ALA A 22 11.73 9.50 3.07
C ALA A 22 10.47 9.74 2.24
N GLY A 23 10.25 8.96 1.17
CA GLY A 23 9.04 9.12 0.36
C GLY A 23 7.77 8.73 1.12
N TYR A 24 7.82 7.73 2.01
CA TYR A 24 6.70 7.42 2.90
C TYR A 24 6.43 8.57 3.88
N ALA A 25 7.48 9.10 4.54
CA ALA A 25 7.37 10.22 5.47
C ALA A 25 6.80 11.47 4.80
N ILE A 26 7.30 11.84 3.62
CA ILE A 26 6.77 12.96 2.84
C ILE A 26 5.28 12.76 2.52
N GLY A 27 4.91 11.56 2.05
CA GLY A 27 3.51 11.24 1.77
C GLY A 27 2.61 11.41 2.99
N PHE A 28 3.06 10.90 4.14
CA PHE A 28 2.32 11.01 5.40
C PHE A 28 2.17 12.46 5.86
N VAL A 29 3.25 13.24 5.82
CA VAL A 29 3.24 14.68 6.14
C VAL A 29 2.31 15.44 5.21
N LEU A 30 2.33 15.18 3.90
CA LEU A 30 1.43 15.84 2.95
C LEU A 30 -0.04 15.55 3.26
N ILE A 31 -0.38 14.32 3.65
CA ILE A 31 -1.76 13.95 3.99
C ILE A 31 -2.23 14.60 5.30
N LEU A 32 -1.35 14.72 6.30
CA LEU A 32 -1.71 15.29 7.60
C LEU A 32 -1.66 16.82 7.63
N ALA A 33 -0.65 17.42 7.02
CA ALA A 33 -0.41 18.86 7.08
C ALA A 33 -1.27 19.64 6.08
N LEU A 34 -1.67 19.03 4.96
CA LEU A 34 -2.45 19.70 3.91
C LEU A 34 -3.92 19.25 3.94
N PRO A 35 -4.84 20.05 4.50
CA PRO A 35 -6.25 19.67 4.63
C PRO A 35 -6.95 19.47 3.27
N PHE A 36 -6.47 20.14 2.22
CA PHE A 36 -6.93 19.92 0.85
C PHE A 36 -6.62 18.51 0.34
N VAL A 37 -5.41 18.00 0.61
CA VAL A 37 -5.00 16.65 0.22
C VAL A 37 -5.80 15.64 1.01
N ASN A 38 -5.87 15.80 2.33
CA ASN A 38 -6.67 14.95 3.21
C ASN A 38 -8.12 14.82 2.72
N ARG A 39 -8.81 15.95 2.50
CA ARG A 39 -10.21 15.97 2.06
C ARG A 39 -10.42 15.36 0.68
N LYS A 40 -9.43 15.43 -0.20
CA LYS A 40 -9.51 14.85 -1.55
C LYS A 40 -9.28 13.33 -1.55
N LEU A 41 -8.45 12.84 -0.63
CA LEU A 41 -8.14 11.41 -0.49
C LEU A 41 -9.13 10.67 0.42
N ALA A 42 -9.75 11.37 1.36
CA ALA A 42 -10.72 10.78 2.27
C ALA A 42 -12.02 10.42 1.56
N TYR A 43 -12.49 9.18 1.78
CA TYR A 43 -13.77 8.69 1.28
C TYR A 43 -14.99 9.23 2.06
N GLY A 44 -14.77 9.96 3.15
CA GLY A 44 -15.78 10.51 4.05
C GLY A 44 -15.29 10.49 5.49
N LYS A 45 -16.20 10.73 6.45
CA LYS A 45 -15.92 10.40 7.85
C LYS A 45 -16.09 8.89 8.03
N ASN A 46 -15.07 8.25 8.54
CA ASN A 46 -15.16 6.86 8.95
C ASN A 46 -16.12 6.69 10.12
N SER A 47 -16.77 5.52 10.17
CA SER A 47 -17.47 5.06 11.37
C SER A 47 -16.47 4.56 12.41
N LYS A 48 -16.88 4.51 13.70
CA LYS A 48 -16.05 3.93 14.77
C LYS A 48 -15.59 2.50 14.47
N PHE A 49 -16.40 1.74 13.74
CA PHE A 49 -16.06 0.39 13.29
C PHE A 49 -14.91 0.43 12.27
N GLN A 50 -15.00 1.29 11.27
CA GLN A 50 -13.96 1.47 10.26
C GLN A 50 -12.65 1.93 10.91
N ASP A 51 -12.70 2.95 11.77
CA ASP A 51 -11.50 3.45 12.49
C ASP A 51 -10.80 2.35 13.30
N ARG A 52 -11.57 1.49 13.96
CA ARG A 52 -11.01 0.35 14.71
C ARG A 52 -10.27 -0.61 13.77
N PHE A 53 -10.86 -0.96 12.64
CA PHE A 53 -10.24 -1.87 11.68
C PHE A 53 -9.03 -1.25 10.98
N GLU A 54 -9.05 0.04 10.68
CA GLU A 54 -7.88 0.75 10.14
C GLU A 54 -6.72 0.76 11.15
N ASN A 55 -6.99 1.02 12.42
CA ASN A 55 -5.96 0.96 13.47
C ASN A 55 -5.40 -0.46 13.63
N ILE A 56 -6.25 -1.49 13.61
CA ILE A 56 -5.81 -2.89 13.62
C ILE A 56 -4.96 -3.18 12.38
N ALA A 57 -5.36 -2.69 11.20
CA ALA A 57 -4.60 -2.87 9.96
C ALA A 57 -3.21 -2.27 10.07
N ILE A 58 -3.08 -1.04 10.60
CA ILE A 58 -1.80 -0.36 10.79
C ILE A 58 -0.93 -1.15 11.78
N PHE A 59 -1.48 -1.54 12.93
CA PHE A 59 -0.75 -2.33 13.93
C PHE A 59 -0.29 -3.68 13.36
N LEU A 60 -1.17 -4.38 12.63
CA LEU A 60 -0.85 -5.62 11.95
C LEU A 60 0.30 -5.43 10.96
N ASN A 61 0.28 -4.37 10.16
CA ASN A 61 1.35 -4.09 9.20
C ASN A 61 2.69 -3.89 9.89
N ILE A 62 2.72 -3.11 10.98
CA ILE A 62 3.93 -2.90 11.79
C ILE A 62 4.43 -4.24 12.34
N ALA A 63 3.53 -5.06 12.92
CA ALA A 63 3.87 -6.35 13.47
C ALA A 63 4.43 -7.32 12.41
N LEU A 64 3.78 -7.42 11.25
CA LEU A 64 4.20 -8.29 10.15
C LEU A 64 5.54 -7.85 9.56
N CYS A 65 5.72 -6.57 9.27
CA CYS A 65 7.00 -6.04 8.76
C CYS A 65 8.14 -6.24 9.77
N THR A 66 7.86 -6.08 11.07
CA THR A 66 8.84 -6.36 12.13
C THR A 66 9.17 -7.85 12.19
N ALA A 67 8.17 -8.72 12.09
CA ALA A 67 8.37 -10.16 12.05
C ALA A 67 9.21 -10.58 10.83
N CYS A 68 9.02 -9.97 9.66
CA CYS A 68 9.90 -10.19 8.50
C CYS A 68 11.36 -9.88 8.85
N GLY A 69 11.64 -8.73 9.47
CA GLY A 69 13.00 -8.37 9.89
C GLY A 69 13.61 -9.32 10.91
N LEU A 70 12.81 -9.82 11.86
CA LEU A 70 13.29 -10.71 12.92
C LEU A 70 13.46 -12.18 12.48
N ILE A 71 12.56 -12.68 11.64
CA ILE A 71 12.50 -14.10 11.25
C ILE A 71 13.30 -14.37 9.97
N VAL A 72 13.12 -13.53 8.95
CA VAL A 72 13.82 -13.68 7.66
C VAL A 72 15.24 -13.14 7.77
N GLY A 73 15.43 -12.05 8.51
CA GLY A 73 16.71 -11.36 8.62
C GLY A 73 17.09 -10.60 7.33
N PHE A 74 18.35 -10.22 7.24
CA PHE A 74 18.89 -9.37 6.15
C PHE A 74 19.97 -10.07 5.31
N SER A 75 20.17 -11.38 5.51
CA SER A 75 21.13 -12.18 4.74
C SER A 75 20.71 -12.36 3.29
N ASP A 76 19.42 -12.57 3.06
CA ASP A 76 18.81 -12.60 1.74
C ASP A 76 17.83 -11.43 1.60
N LEU A 77 18.32 -10.33 1.04
CA LEU A 77 17.54 -9.13 0.83
C LEU A 77 16.37 -9.36 -0.13
N ARG A 78 16.50 -10.28 -1.09
CA ARG A 78 15.41 -10.58 -2.02
C ARG A 78 14.24 -11.19 -1.26
N VAL A 79 14.50 -12.21 -0.45
CA VAL A 79 13.47 -12.86 0.36
C VAL A 79 12.87 -11.85 1.32
N PHE A 80 13.69 -11.05 2.01
CA PHE A 80 13.23 -9.99 2.90
C PHE A 80 12.24 -9.03 2.22
N TRP A 81 12.60 -8.45 1.07
CA TRP A 81 11.73 -7.47 0.37
C TRP A 81 10.46 -8.10 -0.18
N LEU A 82 10.52 -9.34 -0.69
CA LEU A 82 9.32 -10.04 -1.18
C LEU A 82 8.40 -10.47 -0.03
N SER A 83 8.94 -10.84 1.13
CA SER A 83 8.16 -11.06 2.35
C SER A 83 7.45 -9.78 2.80
N LEU A 84 8.08 -8.61 2.65
CA LEU A 84 7.43 -7.33 2.92
C LEU A 84 6.27 -7.04 1.96
N PHE A 85 6.34 -7.44 0.69
CA PHE A 85 5.19 -7.33 -0.21
C PHE A 85 4.02 -8.18 0.31
N ILE A 86 4.27 -9.42 0.71
CA ILE A 86 3.23 -10.30 1.28
C ILE A 86 2.63 -9.69 2.55
N ALA A 87 3.46 -9.19 3.48
CA ALA A 87 3.01 -8.52 4.71
C ALA A 87 2.09 -7.32 4.42
N VAL A 88 2.51 -6.43 3.51
CA VAL A 88 1.72 -5.26 3.09
C VAL A 88 0.43 -5.68 2.39
N GLY A 89 0.47 -6.75 1.60
CA GLY A 89 -0.72 -7.32 0.96
C GLY A 89 -1.75 -7.83 1.97
N ILE A 90 -1.34 -8.52 3.03
CA ILE A 90 -2.23 -8.96 4.12
C ILE A 90 -2.88 -7.74 4.79
N HIS A 91 -2.09 -6.72 5.07
CA HIS A 91 -2.57 -5.46 5.64
C HIS A 91 -3.69 -4.82 4.80
N PHE A 92 -3.60 -4.85 3.47
CA PHE A 92 -4.64 -4.32 2.58
C PHE A 92 -6.00 -5.01 2.71
N VAL A 93 -6.05 -6.28 3.12
CA VAL A 93 -7.33 -6.99 3.33
C VAL A 93 -8.17 -6.30 4.41
N LEU A 94 -7.54 -5.81 5.47
CA LEU A 94 -8.27 -5.14 6.57
C LEU A 94 -8.78 -3.76 6.18
N PHE A 95 -8.12 -3.08 5.23
CA PHE A 95 -8.60 -1.82 4.67
C PHE A 95 -9.83 -1.98 3.76
N TYR A 96 -10.27 -3.20 3.46
CA TYR A 96 -11.53 -3.46 2.78
C TYR A 96 -12.72 -2.73 3.43
N PHE A 97 -12.78 -2.71 4.75
CA PHE A 97 -13.92 -2.15 5.48
C PHE A 97 -14.08 -0.63 5.32
N SER A 98 -12.99 0.10 5.06
CA SER A 98 -13.01 1.56 4.89
C SER A 98 -12.83 2.03 3.45
N GLN A 99 -12.07 1.30 2.63
CA GLN A 99 -11.72 1.70 1.26
C GLN A 99 -12.41 0.83 0.18
N GLY A 100 -13.12 -0.23 0.57
CA GLY A 100 -13.94 -1.05 -0.32
C GLY A 100 -13.22 -2.20 -1.04
N SER A 101 -13.92 -2.82 -1.99
CA SER A 101 -13.52 -4.10 -2.62
C SER A 101 -12.22 -4.04 -3.42
N TRP A 102 -11.82 -2.88 -3.93
CA TRP A 102 -10.55 -2.72 -4.64
C TRP A 102 -9.32 -3.00 -3.76
N MET A 103 -9.44 -2.88 -2.44
CA MET A 103 -8.38 -3.26 -1.52
C MET A 103 -8.14 -4.76 -1.48
N VAL A 104 -9.19 -5.58 -1.61
CA VAL A 104 -9.06 -7.04 -1.68
C VAL A 104 -8.36 -7.45 -2.97
N VAL A 105 -8.71 -6.79 -4.09
CA VAL A 105 -8.02 -7.01 -5.37
C VAL A 105 -6.54 -6.64 -5.24
N LEU A 106 -6.23 -5.48 -4.65
CA LEU A 106 -4.84 -5.06 -4.43
C LEU A 106 -4.09 -6.03 -3.52
N ALA A 107 -4.74 -6.54 -2.47
CA ALA A 107 -4.18 -7.51 -1.54
C ALA A 107 -3.79 -8.80 -2.27
N ILE A 108 -4.72 -9.40 -3.03
CA ILE A 108 -4.47 -10.64 -3.78
C ILE A 108 -3.32 -10.47 -4.76
N LEU A 109 -3.31 -9.38 -5.54
CA LEU A 109 -2.28 -9.12 -6.53
C LEU A 109 -0.91 -8.85 -5.88
N THR A 110 -0.88 -8.12 -4.76
CA THR A 110 0.35 -7.82 -4.01
C THR A 110 0.93 -9.10 -3.39
N ILE A 111 0.10 -9.92 -2.73
CA ILE A 111 0.51 -11.20 -2.14
C ILE A 111 0.99 -12.14 -3.24
N GLY A 112 0.20 -12.30 -4.31
CA GLY A 112 0.54 -13.15 -5.44
C GLY A 112 1.86 -12.74 -6.09
N ASN A 113 2.11 -11.44 -6.27
CA ASN A 113 3.37 -10.93 -6.80
C ASN A 113 4.56 -11.27 -5.88
N GLY A 114 4.39 -11.11 -4.56
CA GLY A 114 5.42 -11.50 -3.58
C GLY A 114 5.71 -13.01 -3.61
N VAL A 115 4.66 -13.84 -3.60
CA VAL A 115 4.79 -15.31 -3.65
C VAL A 115 5.45 -15.76 -4.96
N LEU A 116 5.00 -15.24 -6.11
CA LEU A 116 5.63 -15.53 -7.40
C LEU A 116 7.09 -15.09 -7.43
N GLY A 117 7.44 -13.96 -6.82
CA GLY A 117 8.82 -13.53 -6.68
C GLY A 117 9.70 -14.48 -5.87
N LEU A 118 9.13 -15.15 -4.86
CA LEU A 118 9.84 -16.15 -4.07
C LEU A 118 10.03 -17.47 -4.86
N LEU A 119 9.05 -17.84 -5.68
CA LEU A 119 9.10 -19.07 -6.48
C LEU A 119 9.97 -18.93 -7.73
N LEU A 120 9.95 -17.77 -8.38
CA LEU A 120 10.66 -17.48 -9.63
C LEU A 120 12.02 -16.83 -9.34
N VAL A 121 12.94 -17.63 -8.79
CA VAL A 121 14.26 -17.17 -8.34
C VAL A 121 15.11 -16.56 -9.46
N ASP A 122 14.94 -17.04 -10.70
CA ASP A 122 15.68 -16.57 -11.87
C ASP A 122 15.22 -15.19 -12.37
N VAL A 123 14.01 -14.78 -12.01
CA VAL A 123 13.47 -13.47 -12.42
C VAL A 123 14.00 -12.39 -11.48
N PRO A 124 14.60 -11.28 -11.97
CA PRO A 124 15.15 -10.23 -11.11
C PRO A 124 14.10 -9.60 -10.20
N PHE A 125 14.48 -9.29 -8.95
CA PHE A 125 13.60 -8.63 -7.97
C PHE A 125 12.98 -7.33 -8.52
N LEU A 126 13.73 -6.57 -9.31
CA LEU A 126 13.27 -5.31 -9.90
C LEU A 126 11.97 -5.46 -10.70
N VAL A 127 11.76 -6.60 -11.38
CA VAL A 127 10.53 -6.88 -12.12
C VAL A 127 9.33 -6.90 -11.17
N PHE A 128 9.44 -7.64 -10.06
CA PHE A 128 8.38 -7.71 -9.05
C PHE A 128 8.15 -6.36 -8.37
N ALA A 129 9.19 -5.57 -8.13
CA ALA A 129 9.05 -4.22 -7.56
C ALA A 129 8.34 -3.24 -8.50
N ILE A 130 8.60 -3.33 -9.81
CA ILE A 130 7.90 -2.55 -10.84
C ILE A 130 6.43 -2.95 -10.90
N ILE A 131 6.13 -4.24 -10.94
CA ILE A 131 4.75 -4.76 -10.93
C ILE A 131 4.03 -4.27 -9.67
N ASP A 132 4.62 -4.45 -8.50
CA ASP A 132 4.03 -4.06 -7.21
C ASP A 132 3.71 -2.56 -7.16
N GLY A 133 4.68 -1.73 -7.55
CA GLY A 133 4.49 -0.29 -7.60
C GLY A 133 3.47 0.15 -8.64
N GLY A 134 3.38 -0.55 -9.77
CA GLY A 134 2.39 -0.34 -10.83
C GLY A 134 0.97 -0.69 -10.38
N LEU A 135 0.79 -1.83 -9.72
CA LEU A 135 -0.49 -2.28 -9.14
C LEU A 135 -1.04 -1.26 -8.14
N LYS A 136 -0.20 -0.83 -7.19
CA LYS A 136 -0.56 0.17 -6.18
C LYS A 136 -0.91 1.52 -6.81
N MET A 137 -0.19 1.92 -7.88
CA MET A 137 -0.53 3.13 -8.62
C MET A 137 -1.87 3.00 -9.34
N ALA A 138 -2.09 1.92 -10.10
CA ALA A 138 -3.29 1.74 -10.89
C ALA A 138 -4.55 1.72 -10.01
N ILE A 139 -4.49 0.97 -8.91
CA ILE A 139 -5.60 0.91 -7.95
C ILE A 139 -5.74 2.24 -7.19
N GLY A 140 -4.63 2.88 -6.80
CA GLY A 140 -4.66 4.21 -6.19
C GLY A 140 -5.36 5.24 -7.09
N ILE A 141 -4.97 5.34 -8.36
CA ILE A 141 -5.61 6.22 -9.35
C ILE A 141 -7.10 5.88 -9.49
N LYS A 142 -7.44 4.58 -9.56
CA LYS A 142 -8.83 4.15 -9.66
C LYS A 142 -9.66 4.64 -8.47
N LEU A 143 -9.17 4.46 -7.24
CA LEU A 143 -9.83 4.93 -6.03
C LEU A 143 -9.97 6.47 -6.04
N LEU A 144 -8.96 7.20 -6.49
CA LEU A 144 -9.02 8.66 -6.64
C LEU A 144 -10.09 9.13 -7.63
N LEU A 145 -10.30 8.38 -8.71
CA LEU A 145 -11.29 8.70 -9.74
C LEU A 145 -12.71 8.27 -9.34
N GLN A 146 -12.84 7.28 -8.46
CA GLN A 146 -14.11 6.83 -7.89
C GLN A 146 -14.62 7.87 -6.87
N LYS A 147 -15.13 9.01 -7.36
CA LYS A 147 -15.90 9.94 -6.55
C LYS A 147 -17.15 9.24 -5.98
N HIS A 148 -17.36 9.34 -4.67
CA HIS A 148 -18.62 8.88 -4.07
C HIS A 148 -19.82 9.72 -4.55
N PRO A 149 -21.03 9.14 -4.70
CA PRO A 149 -22.25 9.83 -5.13
C PRO A 149 -22.81 10.88 -4.17
N SER A 150 -22.07 11.29 -3.13
CA SER A 150 -22.53 12.24 -2.10
C SER A 150 -22.92 13.62 -2.64
N PHE A 151 -22.54 13.94 -3.89
CA PHE A 151 -22.94 15.19 -4.55
C PHE A 151 -24.24 15.06 -5.38
N LYS A 152 -24.80 13.85 -5.52
CA LYS A 152 -26.03 13.64 -6.30
C LYS A 152 -27.31 13.83 -5.46
N ALA A 153 -27.25 13.63 -4.15
CA ALA A 153 -28.43 13.76 -3.28
C ALA A 153 -28.91 15.21 -3.09
N THR A 154 -28.02 16.21 -3.17
CA THR A 154 -28.42 17.63 -3.04
C THR A 154 -29.11 18.18 -4.29
N LYS A 155 -28.97 17.53 -5.44
CA LYS A 155 -29.60 17.96 -6.70
C LYS A 155 -30.97 17.34 -6.98
N GLN A 156 -31.42 16.40 -6.13
CA GLN A 156 -32.70 15.71 -6.29
C GLN A 156 -33.78 16.22 -5.32
N ILE A 157 -33.43 17.08 -4.37
CA ILE A 157 -34.37 17.70 -3.41
C ILE A 157 -34.71 19.16 -3.86
N SER A 158 -34.15 19.63 -4.97
CA SER A 158 -34.35 20.98 -5.51
C SER A 158 -34.92 21.02 -6.94
N ALA A 159 -35.56 19.94 -7.39
CA ALA A 159 -36.27 19.87 -8.66
C ALA A 159 -37.76 19.59 -8.44
#